data_AF-A0AA37TI26-F1
#
_entry.id   AF-A0AA37TI26-F1
#
_cell.length_a   1.000
_cell.length_b   1.000
_cell.length_c   1.000
_cell.angle_alpha   90.00
_cell.angle_beta   90.00
_cell.angle_gamma   90.00
#
_symmetry.space_group_name_H-M   'P 1'
#
loop_
_entity.id
_entity.type
_entity.pdbx_description
1 polymer ?
#
loop_
_entity_poly.entity_id
_entity_poly.type
_entity_poly.pdbx_seq_one_letter_code
_entity_poly.pdbx_strand_id
1 'polypeptide(L)' 'MSSSDVRRAMLKLIDALTNEAFRTEAIADELVRVAEAFSGQPGADAIRDTARRQRVRALELRGQLAALRTEYAVRFLPES' A
#
# COMPACT_ATOMS: atom_id res chain seq x y z
N MET A 1 -2.19 25.01 -13.23
CA MET A 1 -1.36 24.64 -12.05
C MET A 1 0.10 24.84 -12.42
N SER A 2 0.92 25.43 -11.55
CA SER A 2 2.35 25.58 -11.84
C SER A 2 3.08 24.23 -11.79
N SER A 3 4.24 24.11 -12.43
CA SER A 3 5.08 22.89 -12.35
C SER A 3 5.42 22.52 -10.90
N SER A 4 5.63 23.53 -10.04
CA SER A 4 5.84 23.35 -8.60
C SER A 4 4.63 22.76 -7.89
N ASP A 5 3.41 23.19 -8.26
CA ASP A 5 2.18 22.66 -7.68
C ASP A 5 1.95 21.20 -8.08
N VAL A 6 2.19 20.85 -9.36
CA VAL A 6 2.10 19.47 -9.86
C VAL A 6 3.10 18.58 -9.13
N ARG A 7 4.36 19.02 -9.02
CA ARG A 7 5.42 18.28 -8.31
C ARG A 7 5.03 18.01 -6.85
N ARG A 8 4.52 19.03 -6.15
CA ARG A 8 4.08 18.90 -4.75
C ARG A 8 2.88 17.96 -4.62
N ALA A 9 1.92 18.04 -5.54
CA ALA A 9 0.77 17.15 -5.54
C ALA A 9 1.18 15.68 -5.74
N MET A 10 2.08 15.40 -6.68
CA MET A 10 2.59 14.05 -6.90
C MET A 10 3.37 13.51 -5.69
N LEU A 11 4.21 14.33 -5.06
CA LEU A 11 4.90 13.92 -3.81
C LEU A 11 3.91 13.57 -2.70
N LYS A 12 2.87 14.38 -2.50
CA LYS A 12 1.81 14.08 -1.52
C LYS A 12 1.10 12.76 -1.83
N LEU A 13 0.85 12.47 -3.10
CA LEU A 13 0.25 11.19 -3.52
C LEU A 13 1.19 10.01 -3.28
N ILE A 14 2.49 10.17 -3.57
CA ILE A 14 3.53 9.17 -3.27
C ILE A 14 3.57 8.87 -1.76
N ASP A 15 3.57 9.91 -0.93
CA ASP A 15 3.57 9.75 0.53
C ASP A 15 2.29 9.08 1.03
N ALA A 16 1.13 9.48 0.50
CA ALA A 16 -0.16 8.89 0.86
C ALA A 16 -0.22 7.40 0.48
N LEU A 17 0.19 7.03 -0.74
CA LEU A 17 0.24 5.63 -1.19
C LEU A 17 1.25 4.81 -0.38
N THR A 18 2.40 5.39 -0.03
CA THR A 18 3.42 4.72 0.80
C THR A 18 2.84 4.40 2.18
N ASN A 19 2.21 5.38 2.82
CA ASN A 19 1.57 5.20 4.13
C ASN A 19 0.42 4.21 4.08
N GLU A 20 -0.40 4.26 3.02
CA GLU A 20 -1.52 3.33 2.87
C GLU A 20 -1.04 1.90 2.67
N ALA A 21 -0.08 1.65 1.78
CA ALA A 21 0.50 0.33 1.57
C ALA A 21 1.04 -0.26 2.88
N PHE A 22 1.80 0.53 3.66
CA PHE A 22 2.33 0.11 4.94
C PHE A 22 1.23 -0.22 5.97
N ARG A 23 0.20 0.63 6.07
CA ARG A 23 -0.93 0.37 6.98
C ARG A 23 -1.71 -0.88 6.59
N THR A 24 -1.97 -1.06 5.29
CA THR A 24 -2.65 -2.26 4.78
C THR A 24 -1.89 -3.54 5.12
N GLU A 25 -0.55 -3.53 5.04
CA GLU A 25 0.28 -4.66 5.44
C GLU A 25 0.21 -4.95 6.93
N ALA A 26 0.34 -3.90 7.75
CA ALA A 26 0.24 -4.04 9.20
C ALA A 26 -1.10 -4.64 9.63
N ILE A 27 -2.21 -4.22 9.00
CA ILE A 27 -3.53 -4.80 9.21
C ILE A 27 -3.57 -6.26 8.79
N ALA A 28 -2.99 -6.60 7.64
CA ALA A 28 -2.95 -7.98 7.17
C ALA A 28 -2.20 -8.90 8.15
N ASP A 29 -1.06 -8.44 8.68
CA ASP A 29 -0.26 -9.20 9.64
C ASP A 29 -0.97 -9.32 10.99
N GLU A 30 -1.67 -8.28 11.43
CA GLU A 30 -2.49 -8.36 12.63
C GLU A 30 -3.64 -9.37 12.47
N LEU A 31 -4.32 -9.37 11.33
CA LEU A 31 -5.37 -10.34 11.05
C LEU A 31 -4.84 -11.78 11.05
N VAL A 32 -3.62 -12.02 10.57
CA VAL A 32 -3.00 -13.35 10.68
C VAL A 32 -2.79 -13.74 12.14
N ARG A 33 -2.20 -12.85 12.96
CA ARG A 33 -2.00 -13.10 14.40
C ARG A 33 -3.32 -13.39 15.12
N VAL A 34 -4.36 -12.63 14.81
CA VAL A 34 -5.71 -12.87 15.34
C VAL A 34 -6.22 -14.24 14.88
N ALA A 35 -6.15 -14.58 13.58
CA ALA A 35 -6.61 -15.89 13.10
C ALA A 35 -5.87 -17.08 13.73
N GLU A 36 -4.59 -16.92 14.05
CA GLU A 36 -3.81 -17.92 14.78
C GLU A 36 -4.30 -18.09 16.22
N ALA A 37 -4.58 -16.98 16.92
CA ALA A 37 -5.14 -17.01 18.27
C ALA A 37 -6.53 -17.67 18.33
N PHE A 38 -7.32 -17.59 17.25
CA PHE A 38 -8.63 -18.22 17.13
C PHE A 38 -8.62 -19.58 16.40
N SER A 39 -7.46 -20.22 16.26
CA SER A 39 -7.34 -21.48 15.51
C SER A 39 -8.34 -22.55 15.98
N GLY A 40 -9.00 -23.21 15.04
CA GLY A 40 -10.05 -24.21 15.31
C GLY A 40 -11.44 -23.62 15.55
N GLN A 41 -11.59 -22.29 15.63
CA GLN A 41 -12.91 -21.66 15.67
C GLN A 41 -13.44 -21.38 14.25
N PRO A 42 -14.77 -21.45 14.04
CA PRO A 42 -15.39 -21.21 12.73
C PRO A 42 -15.02 -19.86 12.07
N GLY A 43 -14.63 -18.85 12.87
CA GLY A 43 -14.25 -17.53 12.37
C GLY A 43 -12.81 -17.41 11.87
N ALA A 44 -11.93 -18.36 12.18
CA ALA A 44 -10.50 -18.23 11.89
C ALA A 44 -10.23 -18.16 10.37
N ASP A 45 -10.93 -18.95 9.57
CA ASP A 45 -10.74 -18.98 8.11
C ASP A 45 -11.22 -17.68 7.45
N ALA A 46 -12.33 -17.11 7.91
CA ALA A 46 -12.82 -15.82 7.43
C ALA A 46 -11.82 -14.67 7.72
N ILE A 47 -11.15 -14.74 8.87
CA ILE A 47 -10.10 -13.78 9.23
C ILE A 47 -8.87 -13.97 8.34
N ARG A 48 -8.44 -15.23 8.08
CA ARG A 48 -7.34 -15.54 7.15
C ARG A 48 -7.62 -15.03 5.74
N ASP A 49 -8.84 -15.20 5.25
CA ASP A 49 -9.24 -14.71 3.93
C ASP A 49 -9.24 -13.18 3.87
N THR A 50 -9.64 -12.52 4.95
CA THR A 50 -9.52 -11.06 5.04
C THR A 50 -8.07 -10.62 5.05
N ALA A 51 -7.19 -11.30 5.80
CA ALA A 51 -5.75 -11.03 5.79
C ALA A 51 -5.15 -11.19 4.38
N ARG A 52 -5.52 -12.26 3.65
CA ARG A 52 -5.10 -12.48 2.26
C ARG A 52 -5.53 -11.34 1.35
N ARG A 53 -6.78 -10.87 1.44
CA ARG A 53 -7.27 -9.73 0.66
C ARG A 53 -6.48 -8.45 0.96
N GLN A 54 -6.16 -8.19 2.22
CA GLN A 54 -5.33 -7.04 2.59
C GLN A 54 -3.91 -7.15 2.01
N ARG A 55 -3.29 -8.35 2.01
CA ARG A 55 -1.98 -8.54 1.35
C ARG A 55 -2.01 -8.27 -0.15
N VAL A 56 -3.05 -8.75 -0.84
CA VAL A 56 -3.24 -8.45 -2.27
C VAL A 56 -3.36 -6.94 -2.48
N ARG A 57 -4.18 -6.27 -1.65
CA ARG A 57 -4.35 -4.82 -1.72
C ARG A 57 -3.06 -4.06 -1.49
N ALA A 58 -2.24 -4.48 -0.54
CA ALA A 58 -0.92 -3.88 -0.31
C ALA A 58 0.00 -4.01 -1.53
N LEU A 59 0.00 -5.16 -2.20
CA LEU A 59 0.77 -5.37 -3.43
C LEU A 59 0.28 -4.48 -4.57
N GLU A 60 -1.04 -4.30 -4.72
CA GLU A 60 -1.60 -3.35 -5.70
C GLU A 60 -1.14 -1.92 -5.43
N LEU A 61 -1.19 -1.48 -4.17
CA LEU A 61 -0.74 -0.14 -3.75
C LEU A 61 0.76 0.05 -4.01
N ARG A 62 1.58 -0.96 -3.74
CA ARG A 62 3.02 -0.94 -4.08
C ARG A 62 3.25 -0.82 -5.59
N GLY A 63 2.45 -1.52 -6.41
CA GLY A 63 2.50 -1.40 -7.86
C GLY A 63 2.16 0.02 -8.34
N GLN A 64 1.09 0.61 -7.80
CA GLN A 64 0.70 1.99 -8.09
C GLN A 64 1.77 2.99 -7.66
N LEU A 65 2.35 2.81 -6.47
CA LEU A 65 3.44 3.62 -5.94
C LEU A 65 4.68 3.54 -6.84
N ALA A 66 5.05 2.36 -7.32
CA ALA A 66 6.18 2.17 -8.22
C ALA A 66 5.96 2.93 -9.54
N ALA A 67 4.78 2.78 -10.17
CA ALA A 67 4.43 3.49 -11.39
C ALA A 67 4.48 5.01 -11.20
N LEU A 68 3.91 5.52 -10.10
CA LEU A 68 3.90 6.96 -9.80
C LEU A 68 5.31 7.51 -9.52
N ARG A 69 6.18 6.73 -8.86
CA ARG A 69 7.59 7.11 -8.67
C ARG A 69 8.35 7.16 -9.98
N THR A 70 8.11 6.22 -10.89
CA THR A 70 8.68 6.26 -12.24
C THR A 70 8.21 7.50 -13.01
N GLU A 71 6.91 7.80 -13.01
CA GLU A 71 6.35 9.00 -13.65
C GLU A 71 6.94 10.28 -13.07
N TYR A 72 7.07 10.34 -11.73
CA TYR A 72 7.69 11.47 -11.04
C TYR A 72 9.15 11.66 -11.47
N ALA A 73 9.92 10.57 -11.53
CA ALA A 73 11.33 10.60 -11.92
C ALA A 73 11.48 11.15 -13.35
N VAL A 74 10.72 10.61 -14.31
CA VAL A 74 10.73 11.05 -15.71
C VAL A 74 10.41 12.55 -15.86
N ARG A 75 9.50 13.08 -15.03
CA ARG A 75 9.05 14.48 -15.14
C ARG A 75 9.92 15.50 -14.44
N PHE A 76 10.55 15.13 -13.32
CA PHE A 76 11.12 16.11 -12.38
C PHE A 76 12.54 15.81 -11.93
N LEU A 77 13.10 14.65 -12.25
CA LEU A 77 14.50 14.35 -12.01
C LEU A 77 15.27 14.52 -13.32
N PRO A 78 16.42 15.20 -13.31
CA PRO A 78 17.25 15.28 -14.50
C PRO A 78 17.75 13.88 -14.89
N GLU A 79 17.86 13.62 -16.20
CA GLU A 79 18.59 12.45 -16.70
C GLU A 79 20.01 12.50 -16.14
N SER A 80 20.39 11.45 -15.42
CA SER A 80 21.71 11.33 -14.78
C SER A 80 22.77 10.93 -15.79
#